data_AF-A0A2E5B7M4-F1
#
_entry.id   AF-A0A2E5B7M4-F1
#
_cell.length_a   1.000
_cell.length_b   1.000
_cell.length_c   1.000
_cell.angle_alpha   90.00
_cell.angle_beta   90.00
_cell.angle_gamma   90.00
#
_symmetry.space_group_name_H-M   'P 1'
#
loop_
_entity.id
_entity.type
_entity.pdbx_description
1 polymer ?
#
loop_
_entity_poly.entity_id
_entity_poly.type
_entity_poly.pdbx_seq_one_letter_code
_entity_poly.pdbx_strand_id
1 'polypeptide(L)' 'MSTFQVGHRVRNITVNQDGFVVGQTQAVGLHLEKLPVIIEGSTRQELWDTKNVELKPKKEQLVKMGGKFKPPKGFPLNI' A
#
# COMPACT_ATOMS: atom_id res chain seq x y z
N MET A 1 -2.74 -3.51 -16.00
CA MET A 1 -2.58 -3.91 -14.58
C MET A 1 -1.87 -2.77 -13.87
N SER A 2 -2.46 -2.24 -12.80
CA SER A 2 -1.84 -1.15 -12.04
C SER A 2 -0.61 -1.69 -11.31
N THR A 3 0.58 -1.32 -11.77
CA THR A 3 1.82 -1.72 -11.09
C THR A 3 1.90 -0.97 -9.76
N PHE A 4 1.75 -1.70 -8.66
CA PHE A 4 1.97 -1.15 -7.32
C PHE A 4 3.45 -0.78 -7.16
N GLN A 5 3.72 0.38 -6.57
CA GLN A 5 5.07 0.88 -6.31
C GLN A 5 5.18 1.18 -4.81
N VAL A 6 6.39 1.03 -4.27
CA VAL A 6 6.68 1.39 -2.89
C VAL A 6 6.27 2.83 -2.65
N GLY A 7 5.51 3.07 -1.59
CA GLY A 7 4.96 4.38 -1.25
C GLY A 7 3.57 4.69 -1.76
N HIS A 8 3.00 3.86 -2.65
CA HIS A 8 1.58 3.98 -2.94
C HIS A 8 0.75 3.74 -1.69
N ARG A 9 -0.19 4.64 -1.44
CA ARG A 9 -1.33 4.41 -0.56
C ARG A 9 -2.34 3.54 -1.27
N VAL A 10 -2.78 2.51 -0.58
CA VAL A 10 -3.70 1.50 -1.07
C VAL A 10 -4.80 1.25 -0.05
N ARG A 11 -5.91 0.67 -0.51
CA ARG A 11 -7.00 0.17 0.32
C ARG A 11 -7.22 -1.30 0.03
N ASN A 12 -7.32 -2.11 1.09
CA ASN A 12 -7.85 -3.46 0.99
C ASN A 12 -9.38 -3.39 0.96
N ILE A 13 -10.00 -3.83 -0.14
CA ILE A 13 -11.45 -3.74 -0.33
C ILE A 13 -12.23 -4.78 0.48
N THR A 14 -11.59 -5.88 0.89
CA THR A 14 -12.24 -6.95 1.65
C THR A 14 -12.45 -6.55 3.12
N VAL A 15 -11.44 -5.92 3.72
CA VAL A 15 -11.48 -5.50 5.14
C VAL A 15 -11.66 -3.99 5.32
N ASN A 16 -11.79 -3.24 4.22
CA ASN A 16 -11.92 -1.78 4.17
C ASN A 16 -10.83 -1.07 5.00
N GLN A 17 -9.58 -1.47 4.81
CA GLN A 17 -8.43 -0.96 5.55
C GLN A 17 -7.44 -0.27 4.63
N ASP A 18 -6.94 0.88 5.07
CA ASP A 18 -5.94 1.65 4.34
C ASP A 18 -4.52 1.23 4.74
N GLY A 19 -3.60 1.29 3.79
CA GLY A 19 -2.21 0.94 4.01
C GLY A 19 -1.29 1.52 2.94
N PHE A 20 -0.01 1.19 3.07
CA PHE A 20 1.05 1.68 2.20
C PHE A 20 1.91 0.53 1.70
N VAL A 21 2.19 0.53 0.41
CA VAL A 21 3.07 -0.46 -0.20
C VAL A 21 4.50 -0.25 0.29
N VAL A 22 5.10 -1.30 0.85
CA VAL A 22 6.46 -1.24 1.41
C VAL A 22 7.48 -2.09 0.66
N GLY A 23 7.03 -2.85 -0.34
CA GLY A 23 7.90 -3.70 -1.15
C GLY A 23 7.26 -4.04 -2.49
N GLN A 24 8.00 -4.79 -3.28
CA GLN A 24 7.48 -5.32 -4.54
C GLN A 24 6.47 -6.44 -4.29
N THR A 25 5.54 -6.62 -5.22
CA THR A 25 4.64 -7.76 -5.25
C THR A 25 5.44 -9.06 -5.22
N GLN A 26 5.06 -9.97 -4.33
CA GLN A 26 5.66 -11.28 -4.16
C GLN A 26 4.75 -12.34 -4.77
N ALA A 27 5.31 -13.18 -5.64
CA ALA A 27 4.60 -14.37 -6.13
C ALA A 27 4.61 -15.44 -5.03
N VAL A 28 3.43 -15.88 -4.61
CA VAL A 28 3.27 -16.92 -3.58
C VAL A 28 2.59 -18.13 -4.22
N GLY A 29 3.38 -19.02 -4.82
CA GLY A 29 2.88 -20.18 -5.55
C GLY A 29 2.36 -19.86 -6.96
N LEU A 30 1.57 -20.76 -7.54
CA LEU A 30 1.02 -20.61 -8.89
C LEU A 30 -0.18 -19.66 -8.87
N HIS A 31 0.00 -18.46 -9.44
CA HIS A 31 -1.04 -17.44 -9.70
C HIS A 31 -1.56 -16.64 -8.48
N LEU A 32 -0.86 -16.64 -7.35
CA LEU A 32 -1.16 -15.73 -6.25
C LEU A 32 -0.05 -14.69 -6.14
N GLU A 33 -0.46 -13.42 -6.18
CA GLU A 33 0.40 -12.27 -6.00
C GLU A 33 0.01 -11.58 -4.70
N LYS A 34 0.98 -11.46 -3.79
CA LYS A 34 0.81 -10.80 -2.51
C LYS A 34 1.58 -9.49 -2.50
N LEU A 35 0.93 -8.43 -2.04
CA LEU A 35 1.51 -7.10 -1.91
C LEU A 35 1.88 -6.86 -0.44
N PRO A 36 3.15 -6.61 -0.12
CA PRO A 36 3.57 -6.22 1.21
C PRO A 36 3.12 -4.79 1.51
N VAL A 37 2.34 -4.64 2.59
CA VAL A 37 1.68 -3.41 2.99
C VAL A 37 1.87 -3.16 4.49
N ILE A 38 2.15 -1.91 4.88
CA ILE A 38 2.01 -1.44 6.26
C ILE A 38 0.63 -0.82 6.43
N ILE A 39 -0.10 -1.25 7.45
CA ILE A 39 -1.41 -0.70 7.79
C ILE A 39 -1.28 0.76 8.26
N GLU A 40 -2.13 1.63 7.75
CA GLU A 40 -2.18 3.03 8.18
C GLU A 40 -2.59 3.15 9.66
N GLY A 41 -1.80 3.91 10.44
CA GLY A 41 -2.03 4.06 11.89
C GLY A 41 -1.56 2.85 12.73
N SER A 42 -0.83 1.90 12.14
CA SER A 42 -0.31 0.72 12.82
C SER A 42 1.16 0.49 12.48
N THR A 43 1.85 -0.28 13.32
CA THR A 43 3.21 -0.80 13.05
C THR A 43 3.18 -2.17 12.37
N ARG A 44 1.99 -2.74 12.17
CA ARG A 44 1.80 -4.07 11.56
C ARG A 44 2.06 -4.02 10.05
N GLN A 45 2.84 -5.01 9.60
CA GLN A 45 3.00 -5.31 8.18
C GLN A 45 2.16 -6.53 7.81
N GLU A 46 1.55 -6.51 6.63
CA GLU A 46 0.70 -7.57 6.11
C GLU A 46 0.98 -7.84 4.62
N LEU A 47 0.58 -9.03 4.18
CA LEU A 47 0.61 -9.44 2.78
C LEU A 47 -0.82 -9.49 2.25
N TRP A 48 -1.19 -8.54 1.40
CA TRP A 48 -2.53 -8.46 0.83
C TRP A 48 -2.60 -9.07 -0.56
N ASP A 49 -3.68 -9.76 -0.90
CA ASP A 49 -3.89 -10.22 -2.28
C ASP A 49 -4.04 -9.04 -3.23
N THR A 50 -3.25 -8.98 -4.29
CA THR A 50 -3.30 -7.85 -5.26
C THR A 50 -4.69 -7.65 -5.87
N LYS A 51 -5.49 -8.73 -5.96
CA LYS A 51 -6.88 -8.70 -6.44
C LYS A 51 -7.84 -7.95 -5.52
N ASN A 52 -7.50 -7.84 -4.23
CA ASN A 52 -8.31 -7.20 -3.20
C ASN A 52 -7.74 -5.82 -2.80
N VAL A 53 -6.83 -5.28 -3.60
CA VAL A 53 -6.14 -4.03 -3.28
C VAL A 53 -6.37 -3.01 -4.39
N GLU A 54 -6.77 -1.81 -3.99
CA GLU A 54 -6.96 -0.69 -4.90
C GLU A 54 -6.04 0.47 -4.51
N LEU A 55 -5.54 1.20 -5.52
CA LEU A 55 -4.80 2.44 -5.28
C LEU A 55 -5.75 3.51 -4.77
N LYS A 56 -5.36 4.21 -3.71
CA LYS A 56 -6.09 5.41 -3.30
C LYS A 56 -6.01 6.49 -4.39
N PRO A 57 -7.02 7.37 -4.50
CA PRO A 57 -7.00 8.45 -5.49
C PRO A 57 -5.72 9.29 -5.41
N LYS A 58 -5.21 9.79 -6.55
CA LYS A 58 -3.95 10.54 -6.62
C LYS A 58 -3.86 11.67 -5.59
N LYS A 59 -4.95 12.41 -5.35
CA LYS A 59 -5.02 13.50 -4.35
C LYS A 59 -4.72 13.02 -2.91
N GLU A 60 -5.00 11.76 -2.62
CA GLU A 60 -4.78 11.13 -1.32
C GLU A 60 -3.43 10.44 -1.22
N GLN A 61 -2.66 10.34 -2.31
CA GLN A 61 -1.33 9.75 -2.28
C GLN A 61 -0.34 10.62 -1.47
N LEU A 62 0.82 10.03 -1.14
CA LEU A 62 1.94 10.77 -0.56
C LEU A 62 2.35 11.94 -1.47
N VAL A 63 2.88 13.01 -0.89
CA VAL A 63 3.41 14.16 -1.64
C VAL A 63 4.41 13.73 -2.72
N LYS A 64 5.30 12.79 -2.40
CA LYS A 64 6.30 12.27 -3.36
C LYS A 64 5.71 11.43 -4.49
N MET A 65 4.49 10.93 -4.31
CA MET A 65 3.70 10.25 -5.35
C MET A 65 2.76 11.24 -6.08
N GLY A 66 2.97 12.55 -5.92
CA GLY A 66 2.18 13.61 -6.54
C GLY A 66 0.81 13.85 -5.90
N GLY A 67 0.59 13.36 -4.67
CA GLY A 67 -0.61 13.61 -3.89
C GLY A 67 -0.45 14.73 -2.85
N LYS A 68 -1.37 14.79 -1.89
CA LYS A 68 -1.39 15.82 -0.83
C LYS A 68 -1.29 15.25 0.58
N PHE A 69 -1.22 13.93 0.74
CA PHE A 69 -1.18 13.32 2.05
C PHE A 69 0.19 13.51 2.71
N LYS A 70 0.17 13.99 3.95
CA LYS A 70 1.33 14.15 4.81
C LYS A 70 1.26 13.10 5.91
N PRO A 71 2.15 12.09 5.91
CA PRO A 71 2.14 11.08 6.96
C PRO A 71 2.51 11.69 8.33
N PRO A 72 2.05 11.10 9.44
CA PRO A 72 2.43 11.53 10.79
C PRO A 72 3.95 11.35 11.03
N LYS A 73 4.51 12.06 12.02
CA LYS A 73 5.91 11.88 12.40
C LYS A 73 6.17 10.44 12.86
N GLY A 74 7.29 9.85 12.43
CA GLY A 74 7.66 8.47 12.75
C GLY A 74 7.07 7.41 11.81
N PHE A 75 6.46 7.83 10.70
CA PHE A 75 5.97 6.92 9.68
C PHE A 75 7.13 6.09 9.07
N PRO A 76 7.00 4.76 8.95
CA PRO A 76 8.13 3.86 8.66
C PRO A 76 8.66 3.99 7.23
N LEU A 77 7.88 4.60 6.35
CA LEU A 77 8.24 4.87 4.97
C LEU A 77 8.94 6.23 4.90
N ASN A 78 10.27 6.23 5.02
CA ASN A 78 11.12 7.41 4.82
C ASN A 78 11.40 7.67 3.33
N ILE A 79 10.37 7.45 2.50
CA ILE A 79 10.41 7.61 1.04
C ILE A 79 10.25 9.05 0.66
#